data_AF-A0A924KSK3-F1
#
_entry.id   AF-A0A924KSK3-F1
#
_cell.length_a   1.000
_cell.length_b   1.000
_cell.length_c   1.000
_cell.angle_alpha   90.00
_cell.angle_beta   90.00
_cell.angle_gamma   90.00
#
_symmetry.space_group_name_H-M   'P 1'
#
loop_
_entity.id
_entity.type
_entity.pdbx_description
1 polymer ?
#
loop_
_entity_poly.entity_id
_entity_poly.type
_entity_poly.pdbx_seq_one_letter_code
_entity_poly.pdbx_strand_id
1 'polypeptide(L)'
;PAMGKFEGIEEPLARIGAMTYLLDATRTITAGALDLGEKPSVLSAISKYHATELMRQVIIDAMDIHGGKGICLGPNNYLGRAYQQVPIAITVEGANILTRSLIIFGQGAIRCHPWVLKEMKAAREDSLDAFDEAFWEHIKFTIGNAGRSLWLGITAGVGLPAPACPETKRYYQQMTRFSSAFALLADVSMFVIGGSLKRKEKLSARLGDVLSYLYLSSCALKFYDERGQQKDELPLLKWALYDCAFKIQVAMDGIIKNFPNRPIAWVLRRLVFPKGMTLIQPSDQLGHEVAKILITPCAARDRLIAGMYLPDDGQDILGQLNAAMNAVVAAEPVESKVRAAQKAGRITAKAQDAIFEEAKSLSVITDTELALWKRARVLSKEVVRVDDFDINFGVTVAHSTSQQISGVTKYAQAAE
;
A
#
# COMPACT_ATOMS: atom_id res chain seq x y z
N PRO A 1 8.39 5.78 -26.76
CA PRO A 1 8.68 5.12 -25.47
C PRO A 1 7.36 4.70 -24.84
N ALA A 2 7.27 3.49 -24.29
CA ALA A 2 6.12 3.08 -23.49
C ALA A 2 5.92 4.07 -22.34
N MET A 3 4.68 4.50 -22.09
CA MET A 3 4.39 5.54 -21.07
C MET A 3 4.82 5.14 -19.65
N GLY A 4 4.89 3.84 -19.36
CA GLY A 4 5.35 3.32 -18.07
C GLY A 4 6.83 3.57 -17.74
N LYS A 5 7.65 4.06 -18.70
CA LYS A 5 9.08 4.38 -18.49
C LYS A 5 9.33 5.87 -18.20
N PHE A 6 8.27 6.67 -18.02
CA PHE A 6 8.40 8.05 -17.57
C PHE A 6 8.44 8.10 -16.05
N GLU A 7 9.41 8.80 -15.47
CA GLU A 7 9.61 8.88 -14.01
C GLU A 7 8.33 9.29 -13.26
N GLY A 8 7.55 10.22 -13.81
CA GLY A 8 6.26 10.63 -13.23
C GLY A 8 5.17 9.55 -13.19
N ILE A 9 5.27 8.52 -14.05
CA ILE A 9 4.39 7.33 -14.02
C ILE A 9 5.00 6.22 -13.15
N GLU A 10 6.32 6.13 -13.07
CA GLU A 10 7.01 5.16 -12.22
C GLU A 10 6.70 5.36 -10.74
N GLU A 11 6.55 6.60 -10.28
CA GLU A 11 6.24 6.91 -8.89
C GLU A 11 4.88 6.31 -8.41
N PRO A 12 3.74 6.57 -9.07
CA PRO A 12 2.47 5.91 -8.72
C PRO A 12 2.52 4.39 -8.95
N LEU A 13 3.21 3.90 -9.99
CA LEU A 13 3.39 2.45 -10.18
C LEU A 13 4.15 1.80 -9.01
N ALA A 14 5.20 2.46 -8.51
CA ALA A 14 5.96 1.97 -7.36
C ALA A 14 5.08 1.82 -6.12
N ARG A 15 4.22 2.81 -5.85
CA ARG A 15 3.22 2.74 -4.78
C ARG A 15 2.25 1.59 -5.00
N ILE A 16 1.67 1.47 -6.20
CA ILE A 16 0.73 0.39 -6.52
C ILE A 16 1.34 -0.98 -6.23
N GLY A 17 2.54 -1.24 -6.74
CA GLY A 17 3.18 -2.55 -6.63
C GLY A 17 3.51 -2.91 -5.19
N ALA A 18 4.19 -2.01 -4.48
CA ALA A 18 4.64 -2.27 -3.13
C ALA A 18 3.48 -2.30 -2.11
N MET A 19 2.47 -1.44 -2.26
CA MET A 19 1.28 -1.47 -1.41
C MET A 19 0.46 -2.74 -1.64
N THR A 20 0.34 -3.20 -2.89
CA THR A 20 -0.32 -4.48 -3.21
C THR A 20 0.41 -5.67 -2.57
N TYR A 21 1.74 -5.67 -2.63
CA TYR A 21 2.56 -6.70 -1.97
C TYR A 21 2.35 -6.70 -0.44
N LEU A 22 2.37 -5.52 0.17
CA LEU A 22 2.16 -5.35 1.61
C LEU A 22 0.75 -5.78 2.05
N LEU A 23 -0.27 -5.48 1.22
CA LEU A 23 -1.65 -5.90 1.42
C LEU A 23 -1.77 -7.42 1.42
N ASP A 24 -1.23 -8.09 0.40
CA ASP A 24 -1.38 -9.55 0.29
C ASP A 24 -0.61 -10.29 1.39
N ALA A 25 0.58 -9.80 1.77
CA ALA A 25 1.31 -10.31 2.91
C ALA A 25 0.51 -10.15 4.22
N THR A 26 -0.06 -8.98 4.46
CA THR A 26 -0.86 -8.71 5.67
C THR A 26 -2.13 -9.56 5.71
N ARG A 27 -2.82 -9.68 4.58
CA ARG A 27 -4.02 -10.52 4.42
C ARG A 27 -3.71 -11.98 4.72
N THR A 28 -2.67 -12.53 4.09
CA THR A 28 -2.30 -13.95 4.21
C THR A 28 -1.94 -14.31 5.64
N ILE A 29 -1.08 -13.53 6.29
CA ILE A 29 -0.66 -13.79 7.68
C ILE A 29 -1.83 -13.63 8.66
N THR A 30 -2.65 -12.58 8.49
CA THR A 30 -3.78 -12.32 9.40
C THR A 30 -4.88 -13.37 9.25
N ALA A 31 -5.19 -13.77 8.01
CA ALA A 31 -6.15 -14.85 7.73
C ALA A 31 -5.64 -16.20 8.25
N GLY A 32 -4.36 -16.51 8.04
CA GLY A 32 -3.76 -17.74 8.56
C GLY A 32 -3.83 -17.84 10.09
N ALA A 33 -3.72 -16.72 10.82
CA ALA A 33 -3.95 -16.72 12.27
C ALA A 33 -5.39 -17.12 12.64
N LEU A 34 -6.40 -16.65 11.88
CA LEU A 34 -7.79 -17.06 12.07
C LEU A 34 -8.00 -18.55 11.79
N ASP A 35 -7.37 -19.06 10.73
CA ASP A 35 -7.45 -20.48 10.36
C ASP A 35 -6.81 -21.40 11.42
N LEU A 36 -5.82 -20.90 12.17
CA LEU A 36 -5.23 -21.58 13.33
C LEU A 36 -6.13 -21.53 14.58
N GLY A 37 -7.31 -20.90 14.51
CA GLY A 37 -8.25 -20.78 15.63
C GLY A 37 -7.98 -19.61 16.58
N GLU A 38 -7.02 -18.74 16.26
CA GLU A 38 -6.73 -17.55 17.05
C GLU A 38 -7.84 -16.50 16.93
N LYS A 39 -7.91 -15.59 17.90
CA LYS A 39 -8.88 -14.47 17.90
C LYS A 39 -8.15 -13.12 17.90
N PRO A 40 -7.45 -12.76 16.81
CA PRO A 40 -6.51 -11.65 16.79
C PRO A 40 -7.19 -10.28 16.61
N SER A 41 -8.04 -9.87 17.56
CA SER A 41 -8.91 -8.67 17.42
C SER A 41 -8.16 -7.38 17.05
N VAL A 42 -6.95 -7.18 17.59
CA VAL A 42 -6.13 -6.00 17.32
C VAL A 42 -5.52 -6.09 15.92
N LEU A 43 -5.04 -7.27 15.51
CA LEU A 43 -4.46 -7.46 14.18
C LEU A 43 -5.52 -7.36 13.10
N SER A 44 -6.74 -7.86 13.34
CA SER A 44 -7.88 -7.66 12.45
C SER A 44 -8.21 -6.17 12.27
N ALA A 45 -8.17 -5.37 13.35
CA ALA A 45 -8.38 -3.93 13.26
C ALA A 45 -7.26 -3.22 12.48
N ILE A 46 -5.99 -3.62 12.69
CA ILE A 46 -4.85 -3.12 11.91
C ILE A 46 -5.02 -3.48 10.43
N SER A 47 -5.32 -4.74 10.13
CA SER A 47 -5.51 -5.24 8.78
C SER A 47 -6.64 -4.49 8.07
N LYS A 48 -7.81 -4.34 8.69
CA LYS A 48 -8.94 -3.60 8.09
C LYS A 48 -8.58 -2.14 7.81
N TYR A 49 -8.02 -1.46 8.81
CA TYR A 49 -7.67 -0.04 8.69
C TYR A 49 -6.64 0.19 7.56
N HIS A 50 -5.50 -0.51 7.61
CA HIS A 50 -4.46 -0.30 6.61
C HIS A 50 -4.86 -0.86 5.25
N ALA A 51 -5.61 -1.96 5.18
CA ALA A 51 -5.99 -2.51 3.89
C ALA A 51 -6.85 -1.55 3.07
N THR A 52 -7.80 -0.90 3.74
CA THR A 52 -8.71 0.04 3.09
C THR A 52 -8.04 1.37 2.75
N GLU A 53 -7.09 1.86 3.56
CA GLU A 53 -6.31 3.06 3.24
C GLU A 53 -5.31 2.82 2.10
N LEU A 54 -4.65 1.66 2.06
CA LEU A 54 -3.77 1.30 0.94
C LEU A 54 -4.57 1.13 -0.35
N MET A 55 -5.72 0.45 -0.30
CA MET A 55 -6.63 0.34 -1.45
C MET A 55 -7.08 1.70 -1.97
N ARG A 56 -7.42 2.64 -1.08
CA ARG A 56 -7.76 4.03 -1.45
C ARG A 56 -6.64 4.65 -2.30
N GLN A 57 -5.40 4.56 -1.84
CA GLN A 57 -4.25 5.13 -2.56
C GLN A 57 -3.99 4.40 -3.89
N VAL A 58 -4.02 3.07 -3.90
CA VAL A 58 -3.80 2.25 -5.10
C VAL A 58 -4.80 2.60 -6.21
N ILE A 59 -6.09 2.75 -5.88
CA ILE A 59 -7.11 3.10 -6.87
C ILE A 59 -6.94 4.54 -7.38
N ILE A 60 -6.57 5.48 -6.51
CA ILE A 60 -6.27 6.87 -6.92
C ILE A 60 -5.08 6.90 -7.89
N ASP A 61 -3.99 6.23 -7.54
CA ASP A 61 -2.80 6.14 -8.40
C ASP A 61 -3.12 5.46 -9.74
N ALA A 62 -3.95 4.41 -9.72
CA ALA A 62 -4.38 3.75 -10.94
C ALA A 62 -5.23 4.66 -11.83
N MET A 63 -6.17 5.43 -11.26
CA MET A 63 -6.97 6.38 -12.02
C MET A 63 -6.12 7.52 -12.62
N ASP A 64 -5.12 8.01 -11.87
CA ASP A 64 -4.21 9.06 -12.34
C ASP A 64 -3.41 8.60 -13.57
N ILE A 65 -2.85 7.38 -13.51
CA ILE A 65 -2.17 6.75 -14.66
C ILE A 65 -3.11 6.62 -15.88
N HIS A 66 -4.38 6.32 -15.65
CA HIS A 66 -5.37 6.13 -16.73
C HIS A 66 -5.97 7.45 -17.27
N GLY A 67 -5.79 8.57 -16.56
CA GLY A 67 -6.30 9.88 -16.94
C GLY A 67 -7.80 9.86 -17.29
N GLY A 68 -8.15 10.37 -18.48
CA GLY A 68 -9.54 10.48 -18.96
C GLY A 68 -10.31 9.15 -18.94
N LYS A 69 -9.63 8.02 -19.18
CA LYS A 69 -10.25 6.69 -19.11
C LYS A 69 -10.66 6.31 -17.69
N GLY A 70 -9.89 6.74 -16.69
CA GLY A 70 -10.19 6.47 -15.28
C GLY A 70 -11.48 7.15 -14.81
N ILE A 71 -11.82 8.32 -15.39
CA ILE A 71 -12.97 9.13 -14.96
C ILE A 71 -14.23 8.96 -15.81
N CYS A 72 -14.12 8.61 -17.10
CA CYS A 72 -15.29 8.42 -17.96
C CYS A 72 -15.98 7.11 -17.59
N LEU A 73 -17.16 7.17 -16.97
CA LEU A 73 -17.89 5.97 -16.55
C LEU A 73 -18.65 5.37 -17.73
N GLY A 74 -18.11 4.30 -18.31
CA GLY A 74 -18.76 3.48 -19.32
C GLY A 74 -18.26 2.04 -19.29
N PRO A 75 -18.66 1.20 -20.28
CA PRO A 75 -18.26 -0.20 -20.34
C PRO A 75 -16.76 -0.39 -20.31
N ASN A 76 -15.97 0.50 -20.92
CA ASN A 76 -14.50 0.40 -20.99
C ASN A 76 -13.79 0.85 -19.70
N ASN A 77 -14.51 1.38 -18.69
CA ASN A 77 -13.93 1.82 -17.42
C ASN A 77 -14.07 0.76 -16.32
N TYR A 78 -12.94 0.15 -15.98
CA TYR A 78 -12.86 -0.90 -14.97
C TYR A 78 -12.40 -0.40 -13.58
N LEU A 79 -12.10 0.89 -13.42
CA LEU A 79 -11.57 1.47 -12.17
C LEU A 79 -12.59 2.31 -11.41
N GLY A 80 -13.49 3.01 -12.12
CA GLY A 80 -14.39 3.99 -11.54
C GLY A 80 -15.36 3.41 -10.51
N ARG A 81 -15.80 2.16 -10.69
CA ARG A 81 -16.64 1.47 -9.70
C ARG A 81 -15.88 1.12 -8.44
N ALA A 82 -14.64 0.65 -8.55
CA ALA A 82 -13.80 0.40 -7.40
C ALA A 82 -13.57 1.69 -6.61
N TYR A 83 -13.28 2.80 -7.28
CA TYR A 83 -13.15 4.12 -6.65
C TYR A 83 -14.40 4.54 -5.87
N GLN A 84 -15.59 4.38 -6.47
CA GLN A 84 -16.86 4.69 -5.81
C GLN A 84 -17.13 3.85 -4.55
N GLN A 85 -16.57 2.63 -4.46
CA GLN A 85 -16.75 1.75 -3.31
C GLN A 85 -15.79 2.03 -2.16
N VAL A 86 -14.65 2.69 -2.41
CA VAL A 86 -13.61 2.97 -1.40
C VAL A 86 -14.17 3.63 -0.13
N PRO A 87 -15.02 4.67 -0.18
CA PRO A 87 -15.58 5.28 1.03
C PRO A 87 -16.41 4.31 1.88
N ILE A 88 -17.08 3.34 1.26
CA ILE A 88 -17.90 2.33 1.96
C ILE A 88 -16.99 1.44 2.79
N ALA A 89 -15.93 0.88 2.19
CA ALA A 89 -14.99 0.01 2.90
C ALA A 89 -14.30 0.72 4.09
N ILE A 90 -14.09 2.03 3.99
CA ILE A 90 -13.43 2.85 5.02
C ILE A 90 -14.35 3.15 6.20
N THR A 91 -15.66 3.28 5.95
CA THR A 91 -16.64 3.67 6.97
C THR A 91 -17.37 2.50 7.60
N VAL A 92 -17.65 1.44 6.84
CA VAL A 92 -18.32 0.23 7.31
C VAL A 92 -17.32 -0.64 8.11
N GLU A 93 -17.85 -1.53 8.98
CA GLU A 93 -17.09 -2.40 9.90
C GLU A 93 -16.28 -1.65 10.98
N GLY A 94 -16.65 -0.41 11.24
CA GLY A 94 -15.97 0.48 12.16
C GLY A 94 -15.18 1.53 11.40
N ALA A 95 -15.58 2.80 11.57
CA ALA A 95 -14.97 3.91 10.86
C ALA A 95 -13.47 3.99 11.16
N ASN A 96 -12.65 4.05 10.11
CA ASN A 96 -11.20 4.08 10.20
C ASN A 96 -10.65 5.11 11.21
N ILE A 97 -11.31 6.27 11.33
CA ILE A 97 -10.95 7.33 12.29
C ILE A 97 -10.99 6.84 13.75
N LEU A 98 -12.05 6.12 14.11
CA LEU A 98 -12.23 5.56 15.45
C LEU A 98 -11.33 4.34 15.66
N THR A 99 -11.22 3.48 14.63
CA THR A 99 -10.35 2.31 14.67
C THR A 99 -8.90 2.71 14.95
N ARG A 100 -8.38 3.67 14.19
CA ARG A 100 -7.03 4.20 14.36
C ARG A 100 -6.83 4.87 15.72
N SER A 101 -7.78 5.69 16.16
CA SER A 101 -7.58 6.54 17.35
C SER A 101 -7.86 5.83 18.68
N LEU A 102 -8.77 4.84 18.70
CA LEU A 102 -9.27 4.23 19.94
C LEU A 102 -8.99 2.73 20.05
N ILE A 103 -9.04 1.98 18.94
CA ILE A 103 -9.03 0.52 18.98
C ILE A 103 -7.61 -0.03 18.90
N ILE A 104 -6.85 0.33 17.86
CA ILE A 104 -5.53 -0.29 17.55
C ILE A 104 -4.59 -0.20 18.76
N PHE A 105 -4.34 1.02 19.25
CA PHE A 105 -3.48 1.19 20.42
C PHE A 105 -4.27 1.05 21.73
N GLY A 106 -5.40 1.73 21.88
CA GLY A 106 -6.10 1.80 23.17
C GLY A 106 -6.54 0.43 23.72
N GLN A 107 -7.12 -0.43 22.89
CA GLN A 107 -7.48 -1.79 23.32
C GLN A 107 -6.29 -2.76 23.26
N GLY A 108 -5.39 -2.59 22.28
CA GLY A 108 -4.21 -3.43 22.13
C GLY A 108 -3.19 -3.28 23.26
N ALA A 109 -2.96 -2.06 23.73
CA ALA A 109 -2.00 -1.78 24.79
C ALA A 109 -2.38 -2.46 26.11
N ILE A 110 -3.67 -2.52 26.45
CA ILE A 110 -4.10 -3.23 27.66
C ILE A 110 -3.92 -4.74 27.47
N ARG A 111 -4.41 -5.31 26.35
CA ARG A 111 -4.45 -6.77 26.17
C ARG A 111 -3.10 -7.42 25.91
N CYS A 112 -2.21 -6.73 25.22
CA CYS A 112 -0.95 -7.31 24.74
C CYS A 112 0.25 -6.92 25.61
N HIS A 113 0.10 -5.97 26.54
CA HIS A 113 1.21 -5.58 27.41
C HIS A 113 1.48 -6.62 28.50
N PRO A 114 2.73 -7.05 28.73
CA PRO A 114 3.04 -8.14 29.67
C PRO A 114 2.62 -7.90 31.12
N TRP A 115 2.55 -6.62 31.53
CA TRP A 115 2.37 -6.23 32.94
C TRP A 115 1.06 -5.52 33.25
N VAL A 116 0.46 -4.78 32.31
CA VAL A 116 -0.67 -3.87 32.59
C VAL A 116 -1.90 -4.64 33.06
N LEU A 117 -2.23 -5.78 32.43
CA LEU A 117 -3.33 -6.62 32.88
C LEU A 117 -3.08 -7.24 34.26
N LYS A 118 -1.83 -7.54 34.60
CA LYS A 118 -1.48 -8.10 35.91
C LYS A 118 -1.68 -7.06 37.00
N GLU A 119 -1.19 -5.84 36.78
CA GLU A 119 -1.40 -4.68 37.68
C GLU A 119 -2.90 -4.39 37.87
N MET A 120 -3.69 -4.36 36.79
CA MET A 120 -5.13 -4.12 36.88
C MET A 120 -5.88 -5.21 37.63
N LYS A 121 -5.48 -6.48 37.48
CA LYS A 121 -6.07 -7.61 38.21
C LYS A 121 -5.72 -7.55 39.69
N ALA A 122 -4.44 -7.36 40.02
CA ALA A 122 -3.97 -7.25 41.39
C ALA A 122 -4.64 -6.09 42.14
N ALA A 123 -4.78 -4.92 41.49
CA ALA A 123 -5.49 -3.78 42.04
C ALA A 123 -6.99 -4.04 42.24
N ARG A 124 -7.62 -4.85 41.38
CA ARG A 124 -9.04 -5.25 41.53
C ARG A 124 -9.26 -6.25 42.67
N GLU A 125 -8.27 -7.09 42.91
CA GLU A 125 -8.27 -8.13 43.95
C GLU A 125 -7.74 -7.61 45.29
N ASP A 126 -7.43 -6.32 45.40
CA ASP A 126 -6.85 -5.65 46.58
C ASP A 126 -5.59 -6.34 47.13
N SER A 127 -4.80 -6.94 46.22
CA SER A 127 -3.59 -7.68 46.54
C SER A 127 -2.36 -6.81 46.34
N LEU A 128 -1.89 -6.17 47.41
CA LEU A 128 -0.70 -5.30 47.41
C LEU A 128 0.56 -6.03 46.92
N ASP A 129 0.83 -7.23 47.42
CA ASP A 129 2.06 -7.96 47.06
C ASP A 129 2.14 -8.26 45.56
N ALA A 130 1.05 -8.77 44.98
CA ALA A 130 0.97 -9.05 43.54
C ALA A 130 1.02 -7.77 42.68
N PHE A 131 0.50 -6.65 43.18
CA PHE A 131 0.58 -5.37 42.50
C PHE A 131 2.03 -4.86 42.49
N ASP A 132 2.70 -4.87 43.64
CA ASP A 132 4.08 -4.43 43.77
C ASP A 132 5.02 -5.25 42.90
N GLU A 133 4.86 -6.58 42.88
CA GLU A 133 5.63 -7.46 41.99
C GLU A 133 5.44 -7.06 40.52
N ALA A 134 4.19 -6.96 40.05
CA ALA A 134 3.90 -6.60 38.67
C ALA A 134 4.41 -5.20 38.29
N PHE A 135 4.24 -4.23 39.19
CA PHE A 135 4.68 -2.85 39.00
C PHE A 135 6.20 -2.73 38.90
N TRP A 136 6.94 -3.36 39.82
CA TRP A 136 8.41 -3.31 39.78
C TRP A 136 8.98 -4.03 38.57
N GLU A 137 8.37 -5.12 38.12
CA GLU A 137 8.74 -5.78 36.87
C GLU A 137 8.44 -4.90 35.64
N HIS A 138 7.33 -4.15 35.63
CA HIS A 138 7.03 -3.19 34.58
C HIS A 138 8.05 -2.04 34.54
N ILE A 139 8.46 -1.51 35.70
CA ILE A 139 9.51 -0.48 35.79
C ILE A 139 10.84 -1.03 35.26
N LYS A 140 11.25 -2.25 35.66
CA LYS A 140 12.46 -2.89 35.13
C LYS A 140 12.38 -3.06 33.61
N PHE A 141 11.24 -3.50 33.08
CA PHE A 141 10.99 -3.62 31.65
C PHE A 141 11.15 -2.28 30.92
N THR A 142 10.56 -1.21 31.48
CA THR A 142 10.64 0.15 30.92
C THR A 142 12.08 0.65 30.89
N ILE A 143 12.84 0.48 31.97
CA ILE A 143 14.25 0.88 32.06
C ILE A 143 15.11 0.07 31.08
N GLY A 144 14.87 -1.24 30.97
CA GLY A 144 15.50 -2.11 29.99
C GLY A 144 15.26 -1.63 28.56
N ASN A 145 14.02 -1.27 28.23
CA ASN A 145 13.67 -0.70 26.92
C ASN A 145 14.27 0.70 26.70
N ALA A 146 14.44 1.52 27.74
CA ALA A 146 15.14 2.80 27.64
C ALA A 146 16.61 2.61 27.21
N GLY A 147 17.33 1.72 27.89
CA GLY A 147 18.71 1.37 27.54
C GLY A 147 18.83 0.76 26.15
N ARG A 148 17.95 -0.20 25.82
CA ARG A 148 17.89 -0.83 24.49
C ARG A 148 17.56 0.18 23.40
N SER A 149 16.57 1.04 23.60
CA SER A 149 16.18 2.08 22.64
C SER A 149 17.36 3.00 22.34
N LEU A 150 18.08 3.46 23.37
CA LEU A 150 19.25 4.32 23.19
C LEU A 150 20.36 3.59 22.42
N TRP A 151 20.72 2.39 22.86
CA TRP A 151 21.78 1.60 22.23
C TRP A 151 21.47 1.27 20.76
N LEU A 152 20.25 0.79 20.49
CA LEU A 152 19.79 0.47 19.14
C LEU A 152 19.56 1.73 18.30
N GLY A 153 19.25 2.87 18.93
CA GLY A 153 19.19 4.18 18.28
C GLY A 153 20.56 4.64 17.80
N ILE A 154 21.61 4.47 18.61
CA ILE A 154 23.00 4.84 18.27
C ILE A 154 23.56 3.90 17.20
N THR A 155 23.42 2.59 17.37
CA THR A 155 23.93 1.56 16.44
C THR A 155 23.05 1.37 15.21
N ALA A 156 21.87 2.02 15.18
CA ALA A 156 20.81 1.76 14.23
C ALA A 156 20.35 0.28 14.21
N GLY A 157 20.64 -0.52 15.24
CA GLY A 157 20.35 -1.96 15.31
C GLY A 157 21.38 -2.86 14.62
N VAL A 158 22.45 -2.29 14.08
CA VAL A 158 23.53 -3.08 13.44
C VAL A 158 24.15 -4.03 14.47
N GLY A 159 24.38 -5.28 14.05
CA GLY A 159 24.97 -6.33 14.89
C GLY A 159 23.97 -7.18 15.65
N LEU A 160 22.68 -6.82 15.66
CA LEU A 160 21.65 -7.69 16.24
C LEU A 160 21.53 -9.01 15.44
N PRO A 161 21.39 -10.17 16.12
CA PRO A 161 21.04 -11.41 15.46
C PRO A 161 19.64 -11.29 14.87
N ALA A 162 19.44 -11.86 13.69
CA ALA A 162 18.14 -11.90 13.03
C ALA A 162 17.96 -13.24 12.30
N PRO A 163 16.80 -13.88 12.39
CA PRO A 163 16.49 -15.10 11.65
C PRO A 163 16.16 -14.74 10.19
N ALA A 164 17.16 -14.27 9.44
CA ALA A 164 16.95 -13.59 8.17
C ALA A 164 18.01 -13.96 7.13
N CYS A 165 17.63 -13.94 5.85
CA CYS A 165 18.60 -13.96 4.77
C CYS A 165 19.41 -12.65 4.70
N PRO A 166 20.57 -12.63 4.02
CA PRO A 166 21.41 -11.44 3.92
C PRO A 166 20.67 -10.18 3.44
N GLU A 167 19.72 -10.34 2.51
CA GLU A 167 18.95 -9.28 1.90
C GLU A 167 17.92 -8.66 2.86
N THR A 168 17.37 -9.44 3.79
CA THR A 168 16.33 -8.98 4.73
C THR A 168 16.84 -8.66 6.13
N LYS A 169 18.05 -9.13 6.48
CA LYS A 169 18.66 -8.99 7.82
C LYS A 169 18.57 -7.57 8.38
N ARG A 170 18.88 -6.57 7.55
CA ARG A 170 18.90 -5.18 8.01
C ARG A 170 17.53 -4.67 8.45
N TYR A 171 16.46 -5.13 7.79
CA TYR A 171 15.09 -4.73 8.10
C TYR A 171 14.62 -5.36 9.41
N TYR A 172 14.92 -6.63 9.67
CA TYR A 172 14.65 -7.26 10.97
C TYR A 172 15.35 -6.52 12.13
N GLN A 173 16.61 -6.13 11.94
CA GLN A 173 17.37 -5.35 12.93
C GLN A 173 16.73 -3.97 13.19
N GLN A 174 16.31 -3.31 12.12
CA GLN A 174 15.65 -2.00 12.18
C GLN A 174 14.27 -2.09 12.85
N MET A 175 13.50 -3.14 12.58
CA MET A 175 12.25 -3.40 13.26
C MET A 175 12.45 -3.70 14.74
N THR A 176 13.50 -4.43 15.11
CA THR A 176 13.85 -4.68 16.52
C THR A 176 14.20 -3.37 17.24
N ARG A 177 14.94 -2.48 16.58
CA ARG A 177 15.19 -1.11 17.06
C ARG A 177 13.89 -0.37 17.31
N PHE A 178 13.00 -0.33 16.31
CA PHE A 178 11.74 0.41 16.42
C PHE A 178 10.75 -0.22 17.40
N SER A 179 10.72 -1.55 17.53
CA SER A 179 9.94 -2.26 18.54
C SER A 179 10.39 -1.87 19.95
N SER A 180 11.71 -1.82 20.20
CA SER A 180 12.25 -1.39 21.51
C SER A 180 11.92 0.07 21.83
N ALA A 181 12.04 0.95 20.83
CA ALA A 181 11.66 2.36 20.98
C ALA A 181 10.15 2.55 21.18
N PHE A 182 9.33 1.75 20.49
CA PHE A 182 7.88 1.75 20.63
C PHE A 182 7.46 1.31 22.03
N ALA A 183 8.04 0.24 22.56
CA ALA A 183 7.77 -0.22 23.93
C ALA A 183 8.03 0.90 24.94
N LEU A 184 9.20 1.55 24.86
CA LEU A 184 9.51 2.71 25.71
C LEU A 184 8.48 3.84 25.57
N LEU A 185 8.12 4.22 24.34
CA LEU A 185 7.15 5.29 24.09
C LEU A 185 5.76 4.92 24.61
N ALA A 186 5.35 3.66 24.49
CA ALA A 186 4.08 3.16 24.98
C ALA A 186 4.04 3.20 26.51
N ASP A 187 5.05 2.66 27.19
CA ASP A 187 5.13 2.59 28.65
C ASP A 187 5.16 3.99 29.27
N VAL A 188 6.02 4.87 28.77
CA VAL A 188 6.09 6.26 29.26
C VAL A 188 4.79 7.02 28.96
N SER A 189 4.12 6.75 27.83
CA SER A 189 2.80 7.33 27.55
C SER A 189 1.76 6.85 28.55
N MET A 190 1.70 5.54 28.82
CA MET A 190 0.76 4.95 29.78
C MET A 190 1.02 5.45 31.20
N PHE A 191 2.28 5.55 31.62
CA PHE A 191 2.65 6.03 32.95
C PHE A 191 2.32 7.52 33.14
N VAL A 192 2.72 8.38 32.19
CA VAL A 192 2.57 9.85 32.34
C VAL A 192 1.13 10.32 32.08
N ILE A 193 0.44 9.68 31.13
CA ILE A 193 -0.88 10.13 30.67
C ILE A 193 -2.00 9.30 31.33
N GLY A 194 -1.68 8.07 31.78
CA GLY A 194 -2.61 7.20 32.49
C GLY A 194 -3.87 6.88 31.69
N GLY A 195 -4.99 6.73 32.40
CA GLY A 195 -6.30 6.49 31.80
C GLY A 195 -6.78 7.59 30.84
N SER A 196 -6.15 8.77 30.83
CA SER A 196 -6.48 9.83 29.88
C SER A 196 -5.89 9.60 28.47
N LEU A 197 -5.03 8.59 28.30
CA LEU A 197 -4.38 8.29 27.01
C LEU A 197 -5.41 7.94 25.93
N LYS A 198 -6.47 7.21 26.30
CA LYS A 198 -7.61 6.92 25.41
C LYS A 198 -8.32 8.19 24.93
N ARG A 199 -8.35 9.25 25.75
CA ARG A 199 -8.93 10.56 25.39
C ARG A 199 -7.99 11.42 24.53
N LYS A 200 -6.68 11.12 24.52
CA LYS A 200 -5.70 11.78 23.65
C LYS A 200 -5.62 11.06 22.31
N GLU A 201 -6.72 11.11 21.57
CA GLU A 201 -6.93 10.38 20.31
C GLU A 201 -5.80 10.54 19.30
N LYS A 202 -5.27 11.76 19.10
CA LYS A 202 -4.13 12.00 18.19
C LYS A 202 -2.83 11.30 18.62
N LEU A 203 -2.58 11.20 19.93
CA LEU A 203 -1.38 10.54 20.44
C LEU A 203 -1.53 9.01 20.37
N SER A 204 -2.71 8.52 20.79
CA SER A 204 -3.11 7.11 20.65
C SER A 204 -3.04 6.64 19.19
N ALA A 205 -3.54 7.46 18.25
CA ALA A 205 -3.47 7.18 16.82
C ALA A 205 -2.03 6.99 16.32
N ARG A 206 -1.09 7.88 16.71
CA ARG A 206 0.31 7.75 16.30
C ARG A 206 0.99 6.52 16.91
N LEU A 207 0.68 6.17 18.15
CA LEU A 207 1.15 4.92 18.76
C LEU A 207 0.59 3.71 18.01
N GLY A 208 -0.68 3.78 17.60
CA GLY A 208 -1.33 2.78 16.76
C GLY A 208 -0.68 2.65 15.37
N ASP A 209 -0.30 3.77 14.76
CA ASP A 209 0.42 3.76 13.47
C ASP A 209 1.77 3.06 13.59
N VAL A 210 2.56 3.35 14.64
CA VAL A 210 3.85 2.68 14.88
C VAL A 210 3.67 1.17 15.03
N LEU A 211 2.73 0.74 15.88
CA LEU A 211 2.41 -0.68 16.06
C LEU A 211 1.98 -1.33 14.74
N SER A 212 1.15 -0.64 13.97
CA SER A 212 0.65 -1.15 12.71
C SER A 212 1.77 -1.35 11.69
N TYR A 213 2.62 -0.36 11.46
CA TYR A 213 3.71 -0.48 10.50
C TYR A 213 4.76 -1.51 10.94
N LEU A 214 4.97 -1.71 12.24
CA LEU A 214 5.75 -2.85 12.74
C LEU A 214 5.08 -4.17 12.33
N TYR A 215 3.77 -4.31 12.53
CA TYR A 215 3.03 -5.51 12.16
C TYR A 215 3.04 -5.78 10.63
N LEU A 216 2.75 -4.76 9.82
CA LEU A 216 2.77 -4.85 8.36
C LEU A 216 4.16 -5.25 7.85
N SER A 217 5.22 -4.66 8.41
CA SER A 217 6.61 -5.04 8.09
C SER A 217 6.92 -6.49 8.47
N SER A 218 6.43 -6.95 9.63
CA SER A 218 6.57 -8.35 10.06
C SER A 218 5.86 -9.30 9.12
N CYS A 219 4.65 -8.95 8.67
CA CYS A 219 3.91 -9.76 7.70
C CYS A 219 4.65 -9.86 6.37
N ALA A 220 5.16 -8.73 5.84
CA ALA A 220 5.90 -8.70 4.58
C ALA A 220 7.18 -9.55 4.62
N LEU A 221 7.94 -9.46 5.71
CA LEU A 221 9.15 -10.28 5.88
C LEU A 221 8.83 -11.77 5.98
N LYS A 222 7.84 -12.13 6.82
CA LYS A 222 7.42 -13.53 6.97
C LYS A 222 6.87 -14.09 5.66
N PHE A 223 6.06 -13.32 4.94
CA PHE A 223 5.50 -13.71 3.65
C PHE A 223 6.59 -13.97 2.61
N TYR A 224 7.64 -13.14 2.58
CA TYR A 224 8.80 -13.36 1.71
C TYR A 224 9.56 -14.66 2.06
N ASP A 225 9.77 -14.91 3.36
CA ASP A 225 10.45 -16.12 3.83
C ASP A 225 9.63 -17.38 3.53
N GLU A 226 8.32 -17.37 3.76
CA GLU A 226 7.42 -18.52 3.51
C GLU A 226 7.26 -18.85 2.02
N ARG A 227 7.47 -17.89 1.13
CA ARG A 227 7.44 -18.10 -0.34
C ARG A 227 8.80 -18.53 -0.91
N GLY A 228 9.77 -18.84 -0.06
CA GLY A 228 11.09 -19.30 -0.47
C GLY A 228 12.01 -18.18 -0.96
N GLN A 229 11.82 -16.95 -0.47
CA GLN A 229 12.75 -15.83 -0.70
C GLN A 229 12.96 -15.50 -2.19
N GLN A 230 11.86 -15.37 -2.94
CA GLN A 230 11.86 -15.09 -4.37
C GLN A 230 12.57 -13.77 -4.71
N LYS A 231 13.77 -13.83 -5.29
CA LYS A 231 14.65 -12.65 -5.48
C LYS A 231 14.04 -11.55 -6.36
N ASP A 232 13.19 -11.92 -7.30
CA ASP A 232 12.46 -11.03 -8.19
C ASP A 232 11.33 -10.24 -7.50
N GLU A 233 10.93 -10.61 -6.29
CA GLU A 233 9.99 -9.83 -5.45
C GLU A 233 10.70 -8.84 -4.52
N LEU A 234 12.03 -8.93 -4.42
CA LEU A 234 12.79 -8.16 -3.46
C LEU A 234 12.61 -6.63 -3.63
N PRO A 235 12.48 -6.05 -4.84
CA PRO A 235 12.17 -4.63 -4.99
C PRO A 235 10.84 -4.23 -4.33
N LEU A 236 9.79 -5.04 -4.49
CA LEU A 236 8.47 -4.81 -3.88
C LEU A 236 8.57 -4.80 -2.36
N LEU A 237 9.22 -5.83 -1.80
CA LEU A 237 9.44 -5.97 -0.37
C LEU A 237 10.25 -4.80 0.19
N LYS A 238 11.41 -4.50 -0.41
CA LYS A 238 12.31 -3.44 0.06
C LYS A 238 11.61 -2.08 0.05
N TRP A 239 10.88 -1.76 -1.01
CA TRP A 239 10.16 -0.49 -1.11
C TRP A 239 9.13 -0.39 0.02
N ALA A 240 8.32 -1.42 0.23
CA ALA A 240 7.31 -1.46 1.28
C ALA A 240 7.92 -1.32 2.69
N LEU A 241 9.04 -1.99 2.96
CA LEU A 241 9.74 -1.91 4.25
C LEU A 241 10.39 -0.54 4.50
N TYR A 242 10.97 0.09 3.47
CA TYR A 242 11.49 1.45 3.58
C TYR A 242 10.39 2.46 3.88
N ASP A 243 9.27 2.38 3.16
CA ASP A 243 8.11 3.24 3.39
C ASP A 243 7.54 3.05 4.81
N CYS A 244 7.35 1.80 5.26
CA CYS A 244 6.93 1.51 6.64
C CYS A 244 7.90 2.07 7.67
N ALA A 245 9.20 1.87 7.49
CA ALA A 245 10.23 2.36 8.42
C ALA A 245 10.25 3.89 8.49
N PHE A 246 10.09 4.58 7.36
CA PHE A 246 9.97 6.03 7.32
C PHE A 246 8.70 6.51 8.04
N LYS A 247 7.55 5.87 7.80
CA LYS A 247 6.28 6.21 8.47
C LYS A 247 6.33 5.95 9.98
N ILE A 248 7.00 4.89 10.43
CA ILE A 248 7.27 4.65 11.87
C ILE A 248 8.07 5.82 12.47
N GLN A 249 9.14 6.24 11.80
CA GLN A 249 9.98 7.35 12.26
C GLN A 249 9.15 8.64 12.40
N VAL A 250 8.33 8.96 11.40
CA VAL A 250 7.44 10.14 11.42
C VAL A 250 6.40 10.06 12.54
N ALA A 251 5.79 8.89 12.75
CA ALA A 251 4.81 8.70 13.82
C ALA A 251 5.45 8.84 15.22
N MET A 252 6.63 8.23 15.44
CA MET A 252 7.41 8.39 16.68
C MET A 252 7.84 9.84 16.93
N ASP A 253 8.33 10.53 15.91
CA ASP A 253 8.65 11.96 15.99
C ASP A 253 7.41 12.78 16.37
N GLY A 254 6.26 12.46 15.77
CA GLY A 254 4.97 13.06 16.09
C GLY A 254 4.51 12.80 17.52
N ILE A 255 4.74 11.61 18.08
CA ILE A 255 4.47 11.30 19.50
C ILE A 255 5.31 12.21 20.39
N ILE A 256 6.63 12.24 20.16
CA ILE A 256 7.58 13.00 20.98
C ILE A 256 7.32 14.51 20.89
N LYS A 257 7.11 15.06 19.69
CA LYS A 257 6.82 16.48 19.49
C LYS A 257 5.52 16.94 20.15
N ASN A 258 4.55 16.05 20.27
CA ASN A 258 3.25 16.34 20.88
C ASN A 258 3.11 15.76 22.29
N PHE A 259 4.20 15.31 22.90
CA PHE A 259 4.17 14.74 24.22
C PHE A 259 3.85 15.83 25.26
N PRO A 260 2.92 15.59 26.21
CA PRO A 260 2.40 16.65 27.08
C PRO A 260 3.46 17.26 28.01
N ASN A 261 4.34 16.41 28.54
CA ASN A 261 5.44 16.82 29.42
C ASN A 261 6.70 17.05 28.58
N ARG A 262 7.12 18.31 28.44
CA ARG A 262 8.26 18.72 27.60
C ARG A 262 9.61 18.19 28.08
N PRO A 263 9.96 18.26 29.38
CA PRO A 263 11.15 17.58 29.90
C PRO A 263 11.23 16.10 29.52
N ILE A 264 10.13 15.36 29.72
CA ILE A 264 10.07 13.94 29.35
C ILE A 264 10.22 13.77 27.83
N ALA A 265 9.59 14.64 27.03
CA ALA A 265 9.73 14.62 25.58
C ALA A 265 11.19 14.76 25.12
N TRP A 266 11.98 15.63 25.76
CA TRP A 266 13.40 15.80 25.44
C TRP A 266 14.23 14.57 25.79
N VAL A 267 13.92 13.92 26.91
CA VAL A 267 14.56 12.64 27.29
C VAL A 267 14.20 11.56 26.27
N LEU A 268 12.91 11.38 25.96
CA LEU A 268 12.44 10.44 24.95
C LEU A 268 13.07 10.68 23.59
N ARG A 269 13.24 11.94 23.18
CA ARG A 269 13.94 12.29 21.92
C ARG A 269 15.36 11.73 21.89
N ARG A 270 16.11 11.90 22.98
CA ARG A 270 17.49 11.40 23.08
C ARG A 270 17.55 9.87 23.11
N LEU A 271 16.59 9.23 23.77
CA LEU A 271 16.52 7.75 23.86
C LEU A 271 16.08 7.09 22.56
N VAL A 272 15.16 7.70 21.80
CA VAL A 272 14.59 7.11 20.57
C VAL A 272 15.39 7.53 19.33
N PHE A 273 15.78 8.80 19.26
CA PHE A 273 16.49 9.41 18.13
C PHE A 273 17.79 10.11 18.56
N PRO A 274 18.76 9.38 19.13
CA PRO A 274 20.03 9.98 19.57
C PRO A 274 20.80 10.65 18.42
N LYS A 275 20.68 10.11 17.20
CA LYS A 275 21.27 10.65 15.96
C LYS A 275 20.28 11.46 15.12
N GLY A 276 19.10 11.76 15.66
CA GLY A 276 17.99 12.35 14.91
C GLY A 276 17.26 11.34 14.01
N MET A 277 16.45 11.88 13.12
CA MET A 277 15.70 11.13 12.10
C MET A 277 16.61 10.90 10.90
N THR A 278 17.05 9.65 10.71
CA THR A 278 18.05 9.31 9.68
C THR A 278 17.47 8.57 8.49
N LEU A 279 16.20 8.17 8.55
CA LEU A 279 15.55 7.48 7.43
C LEU A 279 14.96 8.46 6.45
N ILE A 280 15.11 8.11 5.17
CA ILE A 280 14.53 8.78 4.02
C ILE A 280 13.43 7.89 3.41
N GLN A 281 12.61 8.48 2.54
CA GLN A 281 11.65 7.75 1.72
C GLN A 281 12.35 6.76 0.77
N PRO A 282 11.65 5.75 0.22
CA PRO A 282 12.20 4.88 -0.82
C PRO A 282 12.84 5.69 -1.96
N SER A 283 14.02 5.28 -2.41
CA SER A 283 14.74 5.96 -3.49
C SER A 283 14.07 5.78 -4.84
N ASP A 284 14.22 6.75 -5.74
CA ASP A 284 13.69 6.70 -7.11
C ASP A 284 14.14 5.44 -7.87
N GLN A 285 15.40 5.02 -7.71
CA GLN A 285 15.93 3.78 -8.29
C GLN A 285 15.13 2.54 -7.86
N LEU A 286 14.73 2.48 -6.59
CA LEU A 286 13.92 1.38 -6.08
C LEU A 286 12.48 1.48 -6.59
N GLY A 287 11.97 2.70 -6.76
CA GLY A 287 10.70 2.95 -7.43
C GLY A 287 10.70 2.45 -8.88
N HIS A 288 11.76 2.77 -9.63
CA HIS A 288 11.97 2.30 -11.00
C HIS A 288 11.98 0.76 -11.09
N GLU A 289 12.68 0.08 -10.16
CA GLU A 289 12.71 -1.38 -10.11
C GLU A 289 11.32 -1.99 -9.86
N VAL A 290 10.51 -1.39 -8.97
CA VAL A 290 9.13 -1.84 -8.74
C VAL A 290 8.24 -1.57 -9.95
N ALA A 291 8.31 -0.37 -10.53
CA ALA A 291 7.52 -0.01 -11.71
C ALA A 291 7.82 -0.96 -12.89
N LYS A 292 9.10 -1.31 -13.08
CA LYS A 292 9.53 -2.28 -14.10
C LYS A 292 8.88 -3.65 -13.93
N ILE A 293 8.70 -4.13 -12.69
CA ILE A 293 8.00 -5.40 -12.41
C ILE A 293 6.55 -5.32 -12.90
N LEU A 294 5.86 -4.20 -12.66
CA LEU A 294 4.44 -4.08 -13.03
C LEU A 294 4.19 -3.98 -14.54
N ILE A 295 5.10 -3.34 -15.28
CA ILE A 295 4.94 -3.09 -16.72
C ILE A 295 5.61 -4.16 -17.60
N THR A 296 6.26 -5.16 -17.00
CA THR A 296 6.93 -6.25 -17.72
C THR A 296 6.33 -7.60 -17.31
N PRO A 297 5.95 -8.47 -18.26
CA PRO A 297 5.60 -9.86 -17.97
C PRO A 297 6.75 -10.54 -17.24
N CYS A 298 6.52 -10.93 -15.98
CA CYS A 298 7.52 -11.59 -15.15
C CYS A 298 6.84 -12.36 -14.01
N ALA A 299 7.55 -13.35 -13.47
CA ALA A 299 7.01 -14.24 -12.45
C ALA A 299 6.60 -13.49 -11.16
N ALA A 300 7.31 -12.42 -10.79
CA ALA A 300 6.93 -11.57 -9.66
C ALA A 300 5.58 -10.87 -9.87
N ARG A 301 5.29 -10.38 -11.08
CA ARG A 301 4.00 -9.79 -11.43
C ARG A 301 2.89 -10.85 -11.39
N ASP A 302 3.14 -12.01 -12.00
CA ASP A 302 2.16 -13.11 -12.03
C ASP A 302 1.79 -13.57 -10.62
N ARG A 303 2.78 -13.59 -9.72
CA ARG A 303 2.60 -13.87 -8.30
C ARG A 303 1.87 -12.78 -7.53
N LEU A 304 2.01 -11.51 -7.93
CA LEU A 304 1.33 -10.37 -7.29
C LEU A 304 -0.18 -10.37 -7.59
N ILE A 305 -0.57 -10.84 -8.77
CA ILE A 305 -1.97 -10.92 -9.21
C ILE A 305 -2.56 -12.34 -9.07
N ALA A 306 -1.83 -13.25 -8.41
CA ALA A 306 -2.26 -14.63 -8.23
C ALA A 306 -3.58 -14.68 -7.43
N GLY A 307 -4.53 -15.48 -7.91
CA GLY A 307 -5.87 -15.61 -7.30
C GLY A 307 -6.88 -14.57 -7.79
N MET A 308 -6.48 -13.61 -8.62
CA MET A 308 -7.42 -12.76 -9.35
C MET A 308 -7.98 -13.51 -10.56
N TYR A 309 -9.26 -13.28 -10.88
CA TYR A 309 -9.82 -13.74 -12.14
C TYR A 309 -9.23 -12.90 -13.28
N LEU A 310 -8.53 -13.58 -14.20
CA LEU A 310 -7.97 -12.99 -15.41
C LEU A 310 -8.72 -13.58 -16.61
N PRO A 311 -9.59 -12.82 -17.27
CA PRO A 311 -10.33 -13.32 -18.42
C PRO A 311 -9.40 -13.49 -19.61
N ASP A 312 -9.51 -14.65 -20.27
CA ASP A 312 -8.83 -14.94 -21.55
C ASP A 312 -9.65 -14.46 -22.76
N ASP A 313 -10.85 -13.93 -22.53
CA ASP A 313 -11.71 -13.39 -23.57
C ASP A 313 -11.14 -12.06 -24.12
N GLY A 314 -11.00 -12.00 -25.45
CA GLY A 314 -10.58 -10.80 -26.16
C GLY A 314 -11.60 -9.66 -26.13
N GLN A 315 -12.82 -9.87 -25.61
CA GLN A 315 -13.82 -8.82 -25.40
C GLN A 315 -13.79 -8.21 -24.00
N ASP A 316 -13.20 -8.88 -23.01
CA ASP A 316 -13.07 -8.34 -21.66
C ASP A 316 -11.90 -7.34 -21.59
N ILE A 317 -12.14 -6.18 -20.97
CA ILE A 317 -11.15 -5.09 -20.91
C ILE A 317 -9.90 -5.48 -20.11
N LEU A 318 -10.03 -6.29 -19.06
CA LEU A 318 -8.89 -6.79 -18.29
C LEU A 318 -8.07 -7.80 -19.09
N GLY A 319 -8.74 -8.65 -19.88
CA GLY A 319 -8.11 -9.57 -20.83
C GLY A 319 -7.34 -8.81 -21.92
N GLN A 320 -7.98 -7.79 -22.50
CA GLN A 320 -7.37 -6.90 -23.49
C GLN A 320 -6.15 -6.16 -22.93
N LEU A 321 -6.19 -5.70 -21.67
CA LEU A 321 -5.06 -5.04 -21.02
C LEU A 321 -3.82 -5.93 -20.95
N ASN A 322 -3.99 -7.20 -20.52
CA ASN A 322 -2.89 -8.17 -20.48
C ASN A 322 -2.37 -8.51 -21.88
N ALA A 323 -3.27 -8.69 -22.85
CA ALA A 323 -2.90 -8.94 -24.24
C ALA A 323 -2.13 -7.76 -24.86
N ALA A 324 -2.54 -6.53 -24.57
CA ALA A 324 -1.87 -5.31 -25.02
C ALA A 324 -0.47 -5.20 -24.41
N MET A 325 -0.33 -5.42 -23.10
CA MET A 325 0.98 -5.38 -22.42
C MET A 325 1.96 -6.38 -23.06
N ASN A 326 1.54 -7.63 -23.27
CA ASN A 326 2.36 -8.65 -23.92
C ASN A 326 2.77 -8.24 -25.35
N ALA A 327 1.84 -7.69 -26.12
CA ALA A 327 2.11 -7.24 -27.48
C ALA A 327 3.06 -6.03 -27.53
N VAL A 328 2.89 -5.04 -26.63
CA VAL A 328 3.78 -3.86 -26.54
C VAL A 328 5.19 -4.27 -26.16
N VAL A 329 5.36 -5.13 -25.14
CA VAL A 329 6.68 -5.61 -24.72
C VAL A 329 7.36 -6.38 -25.85
N ALA A 330 6.64 -7.25 -26.56
CA ALA A 330 7.18 -7.96 -27.70
C ALA A 330 7.59 -7.03 -28.86
N ALA A 331 6.93 -5.87 -29.00
CA ALA A 331 7.21 -4.89 -30.06
C ALA A 331 8.36 -3.93 -29.74
N GLU A 332 8.80 -3.81 -28.48
CA GLU A 332 9.89 -2.89 -28.10
C GLU A 332 11.21 -3.07 -28.90
N PRO A 333 11.68 -4.30 -29.19
CA PRO A 333 12.88 -4.50 -30.00
C PRO A 333 12.69 -3.98 -31.44
N VAL A 334 11.48 -4.14 -32.00
CA VAL A 334 11.12 -3.65 -33.34
C VAL A 334 11.14 -2.13 -33.36
N GLU A 335 10.49 -1.48 -32.39
CA GLU A 335 10.51 -0.02 -32.26
C GLU A 335 11.93 0.53 -32.11
N SER A 336 12.79 -0.18 -31.36
CA SER A 336 14.18 0.20 -31.16
C SER A 336 15.00 0.15 -32.45
N LYS A 337 14.82 -0.90 -33.28
CA LYS A 337 15.45 -1.01 -34.60
C LYS A 337 15.04 0.13 -35.53
N VAL A 338 13.74 0.39 -35.61
CA VAL A 338 13.18 1.46 -36.45
C VAL A 338 13.67 2.84 -35.98
N ARG A 339 13.68 3.09 -34.67
CA ARG A 339 14.20 4.34 -34.10
C ARG A 339 15.69 4.55 -34.38
N ALA A 340 16.48 3.48 -34.32
CA ALA A 340 17.90 3.54 -34.67
C ALA A 340 18.11 3.87 -36.16
N ALA A 341 17.33 3.24 -37.06
CA ALA A 341 17.37 3.53 -38.49
C ALA A 341 16.92 4.97 -38.82
N GLN A 342 15.90 5.47 -38.12
CA GLN A 342 15.45 6.85 -38.23
C GLN A 342 16.53 7.84 -37.76
N LYS A 343 17.18 7.58 -36.61
CA LYS A 343 18.30 8.39 -36.11
C LYS A 343 19.50 8.37 -37.07
N ALA A 344 19.71 7.27 -37.79
CA ALA A 344 20.71 7.14 -38.83
C ALA A 344 20.32 7.81 -40.17
N GLY A 345 19.15 8.46 -40.24
CA GLY A 345 18.67 9.15 -41.45
C GLY A 345 18.20 8.22 -42.58
N ARG A 346 18.03 6.92 -42.30
CA ARG A 346 17.59 5.94 -43.32
C ARG A 346 16.09 6.01 -43.60
N ILE A 347 15.30 6.55 -42.69
CA ILE A 347 13.84 6.65 -42.77
C ILE A 347 13.45 8.12 -42.80
N THR A 348 12.64 8.50 -43.79
CA THR A 348 12.27 9.89 -44.06
C THR A 348 10.81 10.20 -43.74
N ALA A 349 9.97 9.17 -43.64
CA ALA A 349 8.56 9.30 -43.29
C ALA A 349 8.38 9.95 -41.91
N LYS A 350 7.26 10.67 -41.77
CA LYS A 350 6.88 11.37 -40.54
C LYS A 350 5.71 10.73 -39.81
N ALA A 351 4.77 10.13 -40.55
CA ALA A 351 3.63 9.43 -39.96
C ALA A 351 4.10 8.07 -39.42
N GLN A 352 3.65 7.67 -38.22
CA GLN A 352 4.08 6.42 -37.57
C GLN A 352 3.87 5.18 -38.44
N ASP A 353 2.69 5.02 -39.04
CA ASP A 353 2.42 3.84 -39.87
C ASP A 353 3.32 3.84 -41.12
N ALA A 354 3.55 5.01 -41.74
CA ALA A 354 4.44 5.16 -42.89
C ALA A 354 5.92 4.89 -42.53
N ILE A 355 6.37 5.26 -41.33
CA ILE A 355 7.71 4.98 -40.82
C ILE A 355 7.97 3.46 -40.77
N PHE A 356 7.01 2.68 -40.29
CA PHE A 356 7.17 1.23 -40.16
C PHE A 356 7.02 0.50 -41.51
N GLU A 357 6.19 1.01 -42.42
CA GLU A 357 6.13 0.50 -43.80
C GLU A 357 7.43 0.82 -44.58
N GLU A 358 8.00 2.02 -44.43
CA GLU A 358 9.30 2.38 -45.01
C GLU A 358 10.44 1.56 -44.39
N ALA A 359 10.39 1.30 -43.07
CA ALA A 359 11.36 0.43 -42.41
C ALA A 359 11.33 -1.01 -42.98
N LYS A 360 10.13 -1.53 -43.28
CA LYS A 360 9.98 -2.82 -43.97
C LYS A 360 10.54 -2.77 -45.39
N SER A 361 10.21 -1.75 -46.18
CA SER A 361 10.69 -1.65 -47.57
C SER A 361 12.22 -1.56 -47.65
N LEU A 362 12.85 -0.93 -46.66
CA LEU A 362 14.30 -0.83 -46.51
C LEU A 362 14.95 -2.04 -45.83
N SER A 363 14.19 -3.12 -45.58
CA SER A 363 14.65 -4.34 -44.90
C SER A 363 15.28 -4.10 -43.53
N VAL A 364 14.86 -3.03 -42.83
CA VAL A 364 15.25 -2.77 -41.43
C VAL A 364 14.50 -3.72 -40.49
N ILE A 365 13.27 -4.07 -40.87
CA ILE A 365 12.40 -5.01 -40.15
C ILE A 365 11.76 -5.98 -41.15
N THR A 366 11.35 -7.14 -40.64
CA THR A 366 10.65 -8.21 -41.38
C THR A 366 9.14 -8.01 -41.42
N ASP A 367 8.44 -8.75 -42.29
CA ASP A 367 6.97 -8.81 -42.31
C ASP A 367 6.37 -9.24 -40.97
N THR A 368 7.00 -10.21 -40.31
CA THR A 368 6.59 -10.69 -38.99
C THR A 368 6.73 -9.62 -37.92
N GLU A 369 7.81 -8.84 -37.95
CA GLU A 369 8.03 -7.73 -37.01
C GLU A 369 7.07 -6.58 -37.26
N LEU A 370 6.75 -6.28 -38.52
CA LEU A 370 5.74 -5.28 -38.88
C LEU A 370 4.34 -5.70 -38.39
N ALA A 371 3.96 -6.96 -38.62
CA ALA A 371 2.68 -7.51 -38.16
C ALA A 371 2.57 -7.46 -36.62
N LEU A 372 3.66 -7.78 -35.94
CA LEU A 372 3.75 -7.72 -34.47
C LEU A 372 3.58 -6.30 -33.94
N TRP A 373 4.24 -5.31 -34.56
CA TRP A 373 4.06 -3.90 -34.21
C TRP A 373 2.62 -3.40 -34.48
N LYS A 374 2.03 -3.77 -35.62
CA LYS A 374 0.63 -3.43 -35.94
C LYS A 374 -0.34 -4.00 -34.91
N ARG A 375 -0.14 -5.26 -34.49
CA ARG A 375 -0.94 -5.91 -33.44
C ARG A 375 -0.85 -5.13 -32.13
N ALA A 376 0.37 -4.78 -31.69
CA ALA A 376 0.57 -3.99 -30.47
C ALA A 376 -0.16 -2.66 -30.50
N ARG A 377 -0.16 -1.98 -31.66
CA ARG A 377 -0.82 -0.69 -31.87
C ARG A 377 -2.35 -0.78 -31.81
N VAL A 378 -2.93 -1.81 -32.45
CA VAL A 378 -4.38 -2.07 -32.39
C VAL A 378 -4.81 -2.31 -30.94
N LEU A 379 -4.14 -3.23 -30.24
CA LEU A 379 -4.49 -3.55 -28.86
C LEU A 379 -4.30 -2.37 -27.91
N SER A 380 -3.21 -1.60 -28.07
CA SER A 380 -2.97 -0.40 -27.26
C SER A 380 -4.05 0.65 -27.48
N LYS A 381 -4.51 0.83 -28.72
CA LYS A 381 -5.58 1.78 -29.05
C LYS A 381 -6.91 1.39 -28.40
N GLU A 382 -7.26 0.10 -28.43
CA GLU A 382 -8.46 -0.41 -27.75
C GLU A 382 -8.38 -0.19 -26.23
N VAL A 383 -7.24 -0.49 -25.61
CA VAL A 383 -7.03 -0.30 -24.17
C VAL A 383 -7.03 1.18 -23.77
N VAL A 384 -6.50 2.08 -24.59
CA VAL A 384 -6.48 3.52 -24.29
C VAL A 384 -7.82 4.19 -24.60
N ARG A 385 -8.67 3.57 -25.43
CA ARG A 385 -9.97 4.14 -25.81
C ARG A 385 -10.80 4.46 -24.56
N VAL A 386 -11.28 5.70 -24.54
CA VAL A 386 -12.25 6.22 -23.57
C VAL A 386 -13.66 5.99 -24.14
N ASP A 387 -14.61 5.68 -23.28
CA ASP A 387 -16.02 5.63 -23.68
C ASP A 387 -16.47 7.01 -24.18
N ASP A 388 -17.13 7.02 -25.33
CA ASP A 388 -17.76 8.19 -25.92
C ASP A 388 -19.26 7.93 -26.01
N PHE A 389 -20.05 8.93 -25.67
CA PHE A 389 -21.50 8.82 -25.61
C PHE A 389 -22.11 9.93 -26.48
N ASP A 390 -23.15 9.57 -27.24
CA ASP A 390 -23.91 10.54 -28.02
C ASP A 390 -24.39 11.69 -27.11
N ILE A 391 -24.46 12.90 -27.65
CA ILE A 391 -24.94 14.07 -26.90
C ILE A 391 -26.37 13.88 -26.36
N ASN A 392 -27.14 12.98 -26.99
CA ASN A 392 -28.49 12.60 -26.60
C ASN A 392 -28.55 11.30 -25.77
N PHE A 393 -27.41 10.74 -25.36
CA PHE A 393 -27.37 9.52 -24.56
C PHE A 393 -28.12 9.71 -23.25
N GLY A 394 -29.16 8.91 -23.01
CA GLY A 394 -30.03 9.00 -21.83
C GLY A 394 -31.20 9.99 -21.93
N VAL A 395 -31.31 10.79 -23.00
CA VAL A 395 -32.42 11.76 -23.19
C VAL A 395 -33.77 11.04 -23.32
N THR A 396 -33.82 9.88 -23.96
CA THR A 396 -35.03 9.04 -24.08
C THR A 396 -35.46 8.43 -22.74
N VAL A 397 -34.50 8.10 -21.88
CA VAL A 397 -34.76 7.60 -20.51
C VAL A 397 -35.24 8.74 -19.61
N ALA A 398 -34.66 9.93 -19.74
CA ALA A 398 -35.09 11.11 -19.02
C ALA A 398 -36.52 11.56 -19.43
N HIS A 399 -36.85 11.52 -20.73
CA HIS A 399 -38.18 11.86 -21.23
C HIS A 399 -39.28 10.85 -20.87
N SER A 400 -38.95 9.55 -20.81
CA SER A 400 -39.91 8.53 -20.35
C SER A 400 -40.17 8.62 -18.85
N THR A 401 -39.15 8.95 -18.05
CA THR A 401 -39.29 9.13 -16.60
C THR A 401 -40.10 10.41 -16.27
N SER A 402 -39.92 11.50 -17.01
CA SER A 402 -40.71 12.73 -16.81
C SER A 402 -42.18 12.58 -17.25
N GLN A 403 -42.47 11.76 -18.27
CA GLN A 403 -43.84 11.39 -18.63
C GLN A 403 -44.51 10.51 -17.57
N GLN A 404 -43.77 9.58 -16.95
CA GLN A 404 -44.32 8.78 -15.84
C GLN A 404 -44.59 9.62 -14.58
N ILE A 405 -43.69 10.54 -14.22
CA ILE A 405 -43.88 11.41 -13.04
C ILE A 405 -45.08 12.36 -13.25
N SER A 406 -45.24 12.95 -14.44
CA SER A 406 -46.40 13.80 -14.76
C SER A 406 -47.73 13.03 -14.88
N GLY A 407 -47.68 11.75 -15.24
CA GLY A 407 -48.83 10.85 -15.15
C GLY A 407 -49.29 10.64 -13.72
N VAL A 408 -48.36 10.44 -12.77
CA VAL A 408 -48.66 10.25 -11.35
C VAL A 408 -49.24 11.53 -10.72
N THR A 409 -48.77 12.72 -11.10
CA THR A 409 -49.34 13.99 -10.60
C THR A 409 -50.76 14.25 -11.11
N LYS A 410 -51.10 13.80 -12.33
CA LYS A 410 -52.47 13.94 -12.88
C LYS A 410 -53.49 13.02 -12.20
N TYR A 411 -53.09 11.83 -11.74
CA TYR A 411 -53.97 10.96 -10.95
C TYR A 411 -54.19 11.48 -9.52
N ALA A 412 -53.28 12.27 -8.97
CA ALA A 412 -53.44 12.89 -7.66
C ALA A 412 -54.39 14.12 -7.67
N GLN A 413 -54.48 14.85 -8.79
CA GLN A 413 -55.39 16.01 -8.95
C GLN A 413 -56.81 15.65 -9.42
N ALA A 414 -57.06 14.41 -9.85
CA ALA A 414 -58.39 13.91 -10.18
C ALA A 414 -59.07 13.18 -8.99
N ALA A 415 -58.41 13.16 -7.83
CA ALA A 415 -58.87 12.52 -6.59
C ALA A 415 -59.14 13.53 -5.44
N GLU A 416 -59.14 14.83 -5.76
CA GLU A 416 -59.80 15.91 -4.99
C GLU A 416 -61.06 16.33 -5.74
#